data_AF-M9U7L1-F1
#
_entry.id   AF-M9U7L1-F1
#
_cell.length_a   1.000
_cell.length_b   1.000
_cell.length_c   1.000
_cell.angle_alpha   90.00
_cell.angle_beta   90.00
_cell.angle_gamma   90.00
#
_symmetry.space_group_name_H-M   'P 1'
#
loop_
_entity.id
_entity.type
_entity.pdbx_description
1 polymer ?
#
loop_
_entity_poly.entity_id
_entity_poly.type
_entity_poly.pdbx_seq_one_letter_code
_entity_poly.pdbx_strand_id
1 'polypeptide(L)'
;MNGIEAVSKILGNEKISTFFADLSKPNKENAVPRGRVANVFVTILAEGELVIRHEGGEDVTLANIDGEKYPMILHEKLVSSWRREMLEQLRHVYDLHKEEINKIREKSDEWHCSLRPTTATGRKDERMGGLCRECPNCMTFGYAVGEEERYNLKSRIEGDVYLATLPEKKSVVVRTFNAIDEPTHTTFIQAEGARTGALFRLSLIKVGTPFVGKIAMKDLAPAEFALALYSLINTTRVGGIRSDFGKIRIIIAAIALCDHEVSSGYEIFEKTKELDNVSEIVRKINEQVKSYQGECQVFTSEDFSPTISKIVGNNKHDIIKEAWINGLNFKKSIEEFIKK
;
A
#
# COMPACT_ATOMS: atom_id res chain seq x y z
N MET A 1 -2.43 -21.91 11.22
CA MET A 1 -1.15 -21.25 11.57
C MET A 1 -1.45 -19.87 12.10
N ASN A 2 -0.91 -19.49 13.25
CA ASN A 2 -1.14 -18.14 13.79
C ASN A 2 -0.21 -17.10 13.15
N GLY A 3 -0.50 -15.81 13.39
CA GLY A 3 0.24 -14.69 12.82
C GLY A 3 1.72 -14.70 13.18
N ILE A 4 2.06 -14.98 14.44
CA ILE A 4 3.46 -14.96 14.89
C ILE A 4 4.28 -16.09 14.26
N GLU A 5 3.70 -17.28 14.11
CA GLU A 5 4.31 -18.39 13.38
C GLU A 5 4.53 -18.04 11.91
N ALA A 6 3.56 -17.40 11.27
CA ALA A 6 3.67 -17.00 9.88
C ALA A 6 4.79 -15.97 9.67
N VAL A 7 4.85 -14.92 10.50
CA VAL A 7 5.91 -13.91 10.40
C VAL A 7 7.28 -14.50 10.75
N SER A 8 7.35 -15.37 11.77
CA SER A 8 8.61 -16.04 12.13
C SER A 8 9.16 -16.89 10.98
N LYS A 9 8.28 -17.58 10.24
CA LYS A 9 8.66 -18.34 9.03
C LYS A 9 9.02 -17.45 7.84
N ILE A 10 8.36 -16.30 7.68
CA ILE A 10 8.68 -15.33 6.61
C ILE A 10 10.08 -14.75 6.84
N LEU A 11 10.40 -14.38 8.08
CA LEU A 11 11.65 -13.72 8.44
C LEU A 11 12.78 -14.71 8.78
N GLY A 12 12.45 -15.99 9.03
CA GLY A 12 13.41 -17.00 9.45
C GLY A 12 13.93 -16.82 10.88
N ASN A 13 13.14 -16.21 11.77
CA ASN A 13 13.53 -15.92 13.16
C ASN A 13 12.32 -15.98 14.11
N GLU A 14 12.48 -16.66 15.24
CA GLU A 14 11.43 -16.86 16.25
C GLU A 14 11.40 -15.75 17.33
N LYS A 15 12.45 -14.93 17.44
CA LYS A 15 12.59 -13.90 18.49
C LYS A 15 12.15 -12.50 18.03
N ILE A 16 10.92 -12.41 17.49
CA ILE A 16 10.38 -11.19 16.87
C ILE A 16 9.17 -10.58 17.61
N SER A 17 8.61 -11.28 18.60
CA SER A 17 7.33 -10.90 19.23
C SER A 17 7.33 -9.51 19.88
N THR A 18 8.47 -9.04 20.37
CA THR A 18 8.61 -7.72 21.01
C THR A 18 8.37 -6.55 20.06
N PHE A 19 8.48 -6.78 18.75
CA PHE A 19 8.29 -5.78 17.70
C PHE A 19 6.87 -5.73 17.13
N PHE A 20 5.93 -6.47 17.73
CA PHE A 20 4.53 -6.48 17.31
C PHE A 20 3.59 -6.19 18.48
N ALA A 21 2.41 -5.68 18.17
CA ALA A 21 1.38 -5.43 19.18
C ALA A 21 0.71 -6.75 19.59
N ASP A 22 0.50 -6.92 20.91
CA ASP A 22 -0.37 -7.97 21.42
C ASP A 22 -1.83 -7.48 21.41
N LEU A 23 -2.54 -7.88 20.35
CA LEU A 23 -3.96 -7.61 20.15
C LEU A 23 -4.82 -8.88 20.33
N SER A 24 -4.32 -9.86 21.09
CA SER A 24 -5.07 -11.09 21.41
C SER A 24 -6.31 -10.83 22.28
N LYS A 25 -6.29 -9.72 23.05
CA LYS A 25 -7.39 -9.24 23.88
C LYS A 25 -7.43 -7.71 23.91
N PRO A 26 -8.58 -7.10 24.21
CA PRO A 26 -8.67 -5.65 24.42
C PRO A 26 -7.75 -5.19 25.56
N ASN A 27 -7.04 -4.09 25.34
CA ASN A 27 -6.22 -3.41 26.33
C ASN A 27 -6.04 -1.95 25.92
N LYS A 28 -6.58 -1.01 26.72
CA LYS A 28 -6.45 0.45 26.50
C LYS A 28 -5.03 0.95 26.19
N GLU A 29 -3.99 0.26 26.70
CA GLU A 29 -2.59 0.60 26.45
C GLU A 29 -2.16 0.41 24.99
N ASN A 30 -2.92 -0.37 24.21
CA ASN A 30 -2.72 -0.56 22.77
C ASN A 30 -3.19 0.64 21.95
N ALA A 31 -4.05 1.52 22.49
CA ALA A 31 -4.45 2.76 21.83
C ALA A 31 -3.31 3.80 21.81
N VAL A 32 -2.27 3.60 22.62
CA VAL A 32 -1.09 4.47 22.71
C VAL A 32 0.06 3.83 21.90
N PRO A 33 0.65 4.55 20.92
CA PRO A 33 1.77 4.03 20.14
C PRO A 33 2.94 3.59 21.02
N ARG A 34 3.59 2.46 20.69
CA ARG A 34 4.71 1.89 21.46
C ARG A 34 6.04 1.92 20.73
N GLY A 35 6.10 2.56 19.57
CA GLY A 35 7.30 2.62 18.76
C GLY A 35 7.66 1.29 18.12
N ARG A 36 6.74 0.32 18.05
CA ARG A 36 7.05 -0.95 17.37
C ARG A 36 6.95 -0.74 15.86
N VAL A 37 8.09 -0.69 15.16
CA VAL A 37 8.13 -0.36 13.74
C VAL A 37 8.76 -1.48 12.92
N ALA A 38 8.01 -1.97 11.94
CA ALA A 38 8.56 -2.77 10.85
C ALA A 38 8.82 -1.87 9.64
N ASN A 39 10.09 -1.59 9.37
CA ASN A 39 10.54 -0.84 8.20
C ASN A 39 10.70 -1.81 7.02
N VAL A 40 9.87 -1.66 6.00
CA VAL A 40 9.80 -2.55 4.84
C VAL A 40 10.33 -1.80 3.62
N PHE A 41 11.42 -2.30 3.05
CA PHE A 41 12.13 -1.70 1.92
C PHE A 41 11.70 -2.38 0.64
N VAL A 42 11.22 -1.57 -0.31
CA VAL A 42 10.55 -2.06 -1.52
C VAL A 42 11.15 -1.49 -2.79
N THR A 43 11.12 -2.33 -3.82
CA THR A 43 11.30 -1.93 -5.22
C THR A 43 9.99 -2.18 -5.95
N ILE A 44 9.44 -1.16 -6.60
CA ILE A 44 8.24 -1.25 -7.43
C ILE A 44 8.69 -1.20 -8.88
N LEU A 45 8.46 -2.29 -9.61
CA LEU A 45 8.81 -2.39 -11.03
C LEU A 45 7.59 -2.12 -11.91
N ALA A 46 7.73 -1.22 -12.87
CA ALA A 46 6.74 -1.02 -13.93
C ALA A 46 6.71 -2.25 -14.86
N GLU A 47 5.67 -3.08 -14.81
CA GLU A 47 5.49 -4.20 -15.75
C GLU A 47 4.65 -3.82 -16.97
N GLY A 48 3.94 -2.70 -16.89
CA GLY A 48 3.29 -2.02 -18.00
C GLY A 48 3.66 -0.54 -18.00
N GLU A 49 3.28 0.19 -19.05
CA GLU A 49 3.40 1.65 -19.05
C GLU A 49 2.53 2.23 -17.91
N LEU A 50 3.04 3.21 -17.17
CA LEU A 50 2.34 3.80 -16.01
C LEU A 50 1.94 5.25 -16.28
N VAL A 51 0.71 5.58 -15.87
CA VAL A 51 0.19 6.95 -15.77
C VAL A 51 0.02 7.28 -14.29
N ILE A 52 0.80 8.22 -13.78
CA ILE A 52 0.82 8.56 -12.35
C ILE A 52 0.52 10.06 -12.19
N ARG A 53 -0.74 10.43 -12.44
CA ARG A 53 -1.27 11.80 -12.32
C ARG A 53 -1.50 12.24 -10.89
N HIS A 54 -1.04 13.42 -10.50
CA HIS A 54 -1.57 14.06 -9.28
C HIS A 54 -2.96 14.63 -9.60
N GLU A 55 -3.89 14.61 -8.66
CA GLU A 55 -5.29 15.03 -8.91
C GLU A 55 -5.32 16.46 -9.50
N GLY A 56 -5.78 16.59 -10.74
CA GLY A 56 -5.81 17.87 -11.48
C GLY A 56 -4.48 18.35 -12.11
N GLY A 57 -3.41 17.56 -12.08
CA GLY A 57 -2.06 17.93 -12.57
C GLY A 57 -1.54 17.16 -13.80
N GLU A 58 -0.23 17.28 -14.06
CA GLU A 58 0.49 16.63 -15.17
C GLU A 58 0.37 15.09 -15.18
N ASP A 59 0.55 14.47 -16.37
CA ASP A 59 0.39 13.02 -16.59
C ASP A 59 1.31 12.13 -15.74
N VAL A 60 2.50 12.63 -15.42
CA VAL A 60 3.50 11.97 -14.57
C VAL A 60 3.88 12.93 -13.46
N THR A 61 3.82 12.46 -12.22
CA THR A 61 4.31 13.22 -11.07
C THR A 61 5.84 13.16 -11.05
N LEU A 62 6.52 14.31 -11.06
CA LEU A 62 7.98 14.42 -11.11
C LEU A 62 8.52 15.10 -9.85
N ALA A 63 9.61 14.58 -9.30
CA ALA A 63 10.44 15.23 -8.29
C ALA A 63 11.67 15.86 -8.98
N ASN A 64 12.05 17.08 -8.57
CA ASN A 64 13.29 17.71 -9.02
C ASN A 64 14.37 17.53 -7.94
N ILE A 65 15.43 16.80 -8.28
CA ILE A 65 16.54 16.45 -7.39
C ILE A 65 17.83 16.84 -8.11
N ASP A 66 18.60 17.76 -7.54
CA ASP A 66 19.87 18.26 -8.08
C ASP A 66 19.79 18.74 -9.54
N GLY A 67 18.66 19.35 -9.93
CA GLY A 67 18.45 19.86 -11.28
C GLY A 67 18.01 18.81 -12.30
N GLU A 68 17.80 17.56 -11.87
CA GLU A 68 17.28 16.48 -12.69
C GLU A 68 15.91 16.02 -12.21
N LYS A 69 15.02 15.67 -13.15
CA LYS A 69 13.64 15.28 -12.86
C LYS A 69 13.53 13.76 -12.81
N TYR A 70 12.88 13.24 -11.77
CA TYR A 70 12.63 11.82 -11.58
C TYR A 70 11.13 11.55 -11.42
N PRO A 71 10.55 10.56 -12.12
CA PRO A 71 9.19 10.11 -11.83
C PRO A 71 9.04 9.65 -10.37
N MET A 72 7.89 9.95 -9.77
CA MET A 72 7.58 9.50 -8.41
C MET A 72 6.18 8.92 -8.27
N ILE A 73 6.06 7.92 -7.41
CA ILE A 73 4.77 7.40 -6.94
C ILE A 73 4.54 7.94 -5.53
N LEU A 74 3.42 8.63 -5.33
CA LEU A 74 3.01 9.10 -4.01
C LEU A 74 2.51 7.92 -3.17
N HIS A 75 2.77 7.96 -1.86
CA HIS A 75 2.37 6.91 -0.93
C HIS A 75 0.86 6.62 -1.00
N GLU A 76 0.06 7.68 -1.07
CA GLU A 76 -1.40 7.62 -1.09
C GLU A 76 -1.93 6.84 -2.29
N LYS A 77 -1.24 6.91 -3.44
CA LYS A 77 -1.62 6.16 -4.65
C LYS A 77 -1.40 4.67 -4.45
N LEU A 78 -0.27 4.28 -3.87
CA LEU A 78 0.02 2.90 -3.54
C LEU A 78 -0.95 2.39 -2.48
N VAL A 79 -1.13 3.14 -1.39
CA VAL A 79 -2.06 2.80 -0.30
C VAL A 79 -3.48 2.65 -0.81
N SER A 80 -3.96 3.49 -1.71
CA SER A 80 -5.29 3.36 -2.30
C SER A 80 -5.48 2.02 -3.02
N SER A 81 -4.49 1.59 -3.81
CA SER A 81 -4.50 0.26 -4.43
C SER A 81 -4.39 -0.88 -3.41
N TRP A 82 -3.47 -0.76 -2.47
CA TRP A 82 -3.20 -1.77 -1.46
C TRP A 82 -4.40 -1.99 -0.52
N ARG A 83 -5.11 -0.92 -0.17
CA ARG A 83 -6.36 -1.01 0.59
C ARG A 83 -7.45 -1.77 -0.17
N ARG A 84 -7.56 -1.57 -1.48
CA ARG A 84 -8.53 -2.30 -2.33
C ARG A 84 -8.19 -3.78 -2.39
N GLU A 85 -6.91 -4.10 -2.61
CA GLU A 85 -6.41 -5.47 -2.62
C GLU A 85 -6.72 -6.18 -1.30
N MET A 86 -6.39 -5.56 -0.15
CA MET A 86 -6.70 -6.15 1.16
C MET A 86 -8.21 -6.35 1.35
N LEU A 87 -9.06 -5.41 0.91
CA LEU A 87 -10.51 -5.57 0.99
C LEU A 87 -11.01 -6.75 0.14
N GLU A 88 -10.44 -6.99 -1.03
CA GLU A 88 -10.74 -8.15 -1.87
C GLU A 88 -10.35 -9.45 -1.17
N GLN A 89 -9.16 -9.50 -0.55
CA GLN A 89 -8.74 -10.66 0.25
C GLN A 89 -9.70 -10.94 1.41
N LEU A 90 -10.13 -9.89 2.12
CA LEU A 90 -11.10 -10.00 3.22
C LEU A 90 -12.48 -10.47 2.74
N ARG A 91 -12.97 -9.96 1.60
CA ARG A 91 -14.26 -10.36 1.01
C ARG A 91 -14.26 -11.82 0.59
N HIS A 92 -13.22 -12.28 -0.11
CA HIS A 92 -13.11 -13.68 -0.49
C HIS A 92 -13.16 -14.62 0.72
N VAL A 93 -12.51 -14.28 1.84
CA VAL A 93 -12.60 -15.09 3.06
C VAL A 93 -13.97 -14.98 3.70
N TYR A 94 -14.56 -13.78 3.74
CA TYR A 94 -15.90 -13.58 4.28
C TYR A 94 -16.96 -14.38 3.52
N ASP A 95 -16.93 -14.39 2.19
CA ASP A 95 -17.89 -15.13 1.36
C ASP A 95 -17.84 -16.65 1.63
N LEU A 96 -16.65 -17.18 1.94
CA LEU A 96 -16.43 -18.60 2.24
C LEU A 96 -16.68 -18.96 3.73
N HIS A 97 -16.50 -18.00 4.65
CA HIS A 97 -16.49 -18.24 6.09
C HIS A 97 -17.39 -17.26 6.87
N LYS A 98 -18.49 -16.82 6.25
CA LYS A 98 -19.39 -15.79 6.75
C LYS A 98 -19.81 -15.98 8.20
N GLU A 99 -20.33 -17.16 8.55
CA GLU A 99 -20.84 -17.44 9.90
C GLU A 99 -19.76 -17.28 10.98
N GLU A 100 -18.53 -17.69 10.67
CA GLU A 100 -17.40 -17.58 11.59
C GLU A 100 -16.97 -16.12 11.78
N ILE A 101 -16.86 -15.36 10.69
CA ILE A 101 -16.49 -13.94 10.77
C ILE A 101 -17.59 -13.13 11.46
N ASN A 102 -18.87 -13.45 11.22
CA ASN A 102 -20.00 -12.82 11.90
C ASN A 102 -20.03 -13.11 13.39
N LYS A 103 -19.70 -14.35 13.78
CA LYS A 103 -19.51 -14.70 15.19
C LYS A 103 -18.38 -13.88 15.84
N ILE A 104 -17.25 -13.69 15.15
CA ILE A 104 -16.13 -12.86 15.62
C ILE A 104 -16.55 -11.38 15.75
N ARG A 105 -17.32 -10.87 14.78
CA ARG A 105 -17.86 -9.51 14.78
C ARG A 105 -18.96 -9.28 15.83
N GLU A 106 -19.49 -10.35 16.43
CA GLU A 106 -20.65 -10.33 17.32
C GLU A 106 -21.89 -9.72 16.62
N LYS A 107 -22.07 -10.02 15.32
CA LYS A 107 -23.14 -9.46 14.48
C LYS A 107 -23.79 -10.52 13.62
N SER A 108 -25.09 -10.34 13.34
CA SER A 108 -25.86 -11.17 12.41
C SER A 108 -26.04 -10.54 11.02
N ASP A 109 -25.55 -9.31 10.83
CA ASP A 109 -25.65 -8.59 9.57
C ASP A 109 -24.57 -8.98 8.56
N GLU A 110 -24.82 -8.70 7.28
CA GLU A 110 -23.82 -8.86 6.24
C GLU A 110 -22.70 -7.84 6.40
N TRP A 111 -21.46 -8.30 6.41
CA TRP A 111 -20.32 -7.40 6.39
C TRP A 111 -20.15 -6.73 5.02
N HIS A 112 -20.11 -5.40 5.01
CA HIS A 112 -19.71 -4.63 3.84
C HIS A 112 -18.78 -3.49 4.23
N CYS A 113 -17.67 -3.35 3.49
CA CYS A 113 -16.75 -2.22 3.60
C CYS A 113 -16.33 -1.81 2.19
N SER A 114 -16.24 -0.52 1.91
CA SER A 114 -15.91 0.02 0.59
C SER A 114 -15.14 1.33 0.68
N LEU A 115 -14.37 1.61 -0.38
CA LEU A 115 -13.64 2.87 -0.57
C LEU A 115 -14.37 3.64 -1.66
N ARG A 116 -15.46 4.31 -1.28
CA ARG A 116 -16.27 5.11 -2.21
C ARG A 116 -15.92 6.58 -2.04
N PRO A 117 -15.51 7.29 -3.11
CA PRO A 117 -15.56 8.75 -3.07
C PRO A 117 -17.03 9.14 -2.93
N THR A 118 -17.36 9.80 -1.83
CA THR A 118 -18.64 10.46 -1.62
C THR A 118 -18.43 11.95 -1.80
N THR A 119 -19.04 12.51 -2.84
CA THR A 119 -19.25 13.94 -2.93
C THR A 119 -20.28 14.30 -1.87
N ALA A 120 -19.86 15.02 -0.84
CA ALA A 120 -20.82 15.63 0.06
C ALA A 120 -21.63 16.64 -0.77
N THR A 121 -22.91 16.38 -0.99
CA THR A 121 -23.82 17.31 -1.66
C THR A 121 -23.70 18.69 -1.01
N GLY A 122 -23.06 19.63 -1.72
CA GLY A 122 -22.90 21.02 -1.28
C GLY A 122 -21.57 21.41 -0.61
N ARG A 123 -20.61 20.51 -0.38
CA ARG A 123 -19.23 20.88 0.04
C ARG A 123 -18.20 20.39 -0.97
N LYS A 124 -17.21 21.24 -1.27
CA LYS A 124 -16.12 20.99 -2.24
C LYS A 124 -15.12 19.91 -1.80
N ASP A 125 -15.34 19.26 -0.66
CA ASP A 125 -14.42 18.28 -0.10
C ASP A 125 -14.91 16.87 -0.43
N GLU A 126 -14.11 16.14 -1.22
CA GLU A 126 -14.31 14.70 -1.42
C GLU A 126 -14.08 13.96 -0.10
N ARG A 127 -15.06 13.14 0.32
CA ARG A 127 -14.94 12.29 1.52
C ARG A 127 -14.91 10.83 1.12
N MET A 128 -14.12 10.01 1.83
CA MET A 128 -14.16 8.56 1.66
C MET A 128 -15.32 7.97 2.48
N GLY A 129 -16.39 7.54 1.80
CA GLY A 129 -17.56 6.89 2.39
C GLY A 129 -17.53 5.37 2.29
N GLY A 130 -18.35 4.70 3.10
CA GLY A 130 -18.58 3.25 3.03
C GLY A 130 -17.59 2.38 3.82
N LEU A 131 -16.75 2.98 4.67
CA LEU A 131 -15.84 2.27 5.57
C LEU A 131 -16.60 1.70 6.78
N CYS A 132 -16.42 0.41 7.09
CA CYS A 132 -17.14 -0.26 8.18
C CYS A 132 -16.55 -0.01 9.59
N ARG A 133 -15.33 0.53 9.66
CA ARG A 133 -14.65 0.92 10.91
C ARG A 133 -14.44 -0.21 11.92
N GLU A 134 -14.38 -1.44 11.44
CA GLU A 134 -14.16 -2.63 12.29
C GLU A 134 -13.30 -3.70 11.62
N CYS A 135 -13.23 -3.72 10.28
CA CYS A 135 -12.45 -4.72 9.56
C CYS A 135 -10.94 -4.43 9.67
N PRO A 136 -10.09 -5.44 9.42
CA PRO A 136 -8.63 -5.27 9.42
C PRO A 136 -8.17 -4.11 8.53
N ASN A 137 -8.82 -3.90 7.37
CA ASN A 137 -8.48 -2.78 6.50
C ASN A 137 -8.67 -1.41 7.16
N CYS A 138 -9.81 -1.19 7.82
CA CYS A 138 -10.08 0.07 8.51
C CYS A 138 -9.14 0.25 9.71
N MET A 139 -8.86 -0.83 10.44
CA MET A 139 -8.03 -0.78 11.64
C MET A 139 -6.53 -0.62 11.32
N THR A 140 -6.08 -1.06 10.15
CA THR A 140 -4.69 -0.91 9.71
C THR A 140 -4.45 0.41 8.99
N PHE A 141 -5.30 0.77 8.03
CA PHE A 141 -5.09 1.97 7.19
C PHE A 141 -5.83 3.22 7.68
N GLY A 142 -6.57 3.11 8.78
CA GLY A 142 -7.30 4.22 9.36
C GLY A 142 -8.53 4.66 8.57
N TYR A 143 -9.26 5.59 9.17
CA TYR A 143 -10.46 6.21 8.63
C TYR A 143 -10.72 7.55 9.31
N ALA A 144 -11.34 8.47 8.57
CA ALA A 144 -11.84 9.72 9.09
C ALA A 144 -13.37 9.65 9.24
N VAL A 145 -13.89 10.30 10.26
CA VAL A 145 -15.31 10.45 10.55
C VAL A 145 -15.69 11.94 10.56
N GLY A 146 -16.97 12.24 10.37
CA GLY A 146 -17.49 13.62 10.43
C GLY A 146 -17.61 14.14 11.86
N GLU A 147 -18.10 15.38 12.00
CA GLU A 147 -18.25 16.10 13.28
C GLU A 147 -19.14 15.38 14.31
N GLU A 148 -20.03 14.47 13.89
CA GLU A 148 -20.99 13.77 14.77
C GLU A 148 -20.43 12.48 15.39
N GLU A 149 -19.18 12.12 15.09
CA GLU A 149 -18.61 10.81 15.41
C GLU A 149 -17.44 10.90 16.39
N ARG A 150 -17.21 9.81 17.13
CA ARG A 150 -16.41 9.86 18.36
C ARG A 150 -14.90 10.03 18.16
N TYR A 151 -14.32 9.49 17.09
CA TYR A 151 -12.88 9.59 16.84
C TYR A 151 -12.49 9.21 15.40
N ASN A 152 -11.36 9.78 14.96
CA ASN A 152 -10.64 9.37 13.75
C ASN A 152 -9.60 8.32 14.11
N LEU A 153 -9.30 7.39 13.20
CA LEU A 153 -8.18 6.47 13.33
C LEU A 153 -7.12 6.81 12.28
N LYS A 154 -5.91 7.16 12.73
CA LYS A 154 -4.76 7.36 11.84
C LYS A 154 -4.32 6.01 11.25
N SER A 155 -3.82 6.02 10.02
CA SER A 155 -3.16 4.85 9.44
C SER A 155 -1.97 4.43 10.30
N ARG A 156 -1.84 3.12 10.51
CA ARG A 156 -0.65 2.48 11.09
C ARG A 156 0.39 2.09 10.03
N ILE A 157 0.08 2.33 8.77
CA ILE A 157 0.97 2.18 7.63
C ILE A 157 1.28 3.57 7.09
N GLU A 158 2.55 3.92 7.10
CA GLU A 158 3.08 5.19 6.63
C GLU A 158 4.20 4.92 5.62
N GLY A 159 4.48 5.88 4.75
CA GLY A 159 5.53 5.75 3.75
C GLY A 159 5.83 7.10 3.11
N ASP A 160 7.01 7.14 2.51
CA ASP A 160 7.52 8.33 1.81
C ASP A 160 7.02 8.35 0.36
N VAL A 161 7.68 9.13 -0.48
CA VAL A 161 7.56 9.01 -1.94
C VAL A 161 8.42 7.85 -2.47
N TYR A 162 7.94 7.16 -3.50
CA TYR A 162 8.72 6.17 -4.22
C TYR A 162 9.32 6.82 -5.47
N LEU A 163 10.64 7.01 -5.47
CA LEU A 163 11.35 7.67 -6.57
C LEU A 163 11.82 6.65 -7.60
N ALA A 164 11.65 6.96 -8.88
CA ALA A 164 12.24 6.18 -9.95
C ALA A 164 13.76 6.27 -9.85
N THR A 165 14.47 5.16 -10.07
CA THR A 165 15.94 5.16 -10.09
C THR A 165 16.50 5.84 -11.34
N LEU A 166 15.69 5.96 -12.40
CA LEU A 166 16.06 6.55 -13.68
C LEU A 166 15.38 7.91 -13.91
N PRO A 167 16.12 8.90 -14.43
CA PRO A 167 15.60 10.23 -14.69
C PRO A 167 14.56 10.24 -15.81
N GLU A 168 13.70 11.25 -15.83
CA GLU A 168 12.59 11.45 -16.77
C GLU A 168 13.03 11.21 -18.22
N LYS A 169 14.19 11.75 -18.61
CA LYS A 169 14.73 11.62 -19.98
C LYS A 169 14.96 10.16 -20.41
N LYS A 170 15.22 9.26 -19.45
CA LYS A 170 15.43 7.83 -19.70
C LYS A 170 14.15 7.02 -19.48
N SER A 171 13.32 7.40 -18.52
CA SER A 171 12.19 6.60 -18.04
C SER A 171 10.81 7.04 -18.52
N VAL A 172 10.65 8.20 -19.17
CA VAL A 172 9.36 8.69 -19.68
C VAL A 172 9.32 8.67 -21.20
N VAL A 173 8.15 8.34 -21.76
CA VAL A 173 7.84 8.37 -23.19
C VAL A 173 6.52 9.10 -23.41
N VAL A 174 6.44 9.91 -24.46
CA VAL A 174 5.19 10.56 -24.87
C VAL A 174 4.52 9.72 -25.94
N ARG A 175 3.30 9.25 -25.69
CA ARG A 175 2.46 8.55 -26.65
C ARG A 175 1.30 9.45 -27.07
N THR A 176 0.90 9.34 -28.33
CA THR A 176 -0.32 10.00 -28.84
C THR A 176 -1.35 8.93 -29.11
N PHE A 177 -2.54 9.09 -28.54
CA PHE A 177 -3.68 8.20 -28.74
C PHE A 177 -4.76 8.91 -29.55
N ASN A 178 -5.48 8.13 -30.36
CA ASN A 178 -6.69 8.61 -31.02
C ASN A 178 -7.85 8.50 -30.04
N ALA A 179 -8.59 9.58 -29.80
CA ALA A 179 -9.91 9.51 -29.22
C ALA A 179 -10.95 9.31 -30.32
N ILE A 180 -11.77 8.28 -30.17
CA ILE A 180 -12.90 7.99 -31.04
C ILE A 180 -14.15 8.54 -30.34
N ASP A 181 -14.93 9.33 -31.06
CA ASP A 181 -16.23 9.81 -30.64
C ASP A 181 -17.23 8.66 -30.70
N GLU A 182 -17.80 8.27 -29.55
CA GLU A 182 -18.73 7.13 -29.45
C GLU A 182 -19.97 7.26 -30.35
N PRO A 183 -20.65 8.43 -30.47
CA PRO A 183 -21.80 8.57 -31.36
C PRO A 183 -21.47 8.42 -32.86
N THR A 184 -20.35 8.99 -33.31
CA THR A 184 -20.01 8.99 -34.76
C THR A 184 -19.06 7.85 -35.15
N HIS A 185 -18.48 7.14 -34.19
CA HIS A 185 -17.42 6.14 -34.38
C HIS A 185 -16.23 6.71 -35.19
N THR A 186 -16.03 8.02 -35.10
CA THR A 186 -14.98 8.71 -35.83
C THR A 186 -14.10 9.49 -34.89
N THR A 187 -12.90 9.82 -35.31
CA THR A 187 -12.04 10.75 -34.55
C THR A 187 -12.41 12.22 -34.81
N PHE A 188 -13.51 12.51 -35.54
CA PHE A 188 -13.84 13.84 -36.05
C PHE A 188 -14.51 14.73 -35.00
N ILE A 189 -13.97 15.93 -34.79
CA ILE A 189 -14.64 17.02 -34.07
C ILE A 189 -15.06 18.07 -35.11
N GLN A 190 -16.37 18.34 -35.23
CA GLN A 190 -16.94 19.27 -36.22
C GLN A 190 -16.73 20.77 -35.92
N ALA A 191 -16.21 21.11 -34.73
CA ALA A 191 -16.26 22.48 -34.20
C ALA A 191 -15.20 23.44 -34.77
N GLU A 192 -14.10 22.95 -35.36
CA GLU A 192 -13.04 23.81 -35.89
C GLU A 192 -12.64 23.33 -37.30
N GLY A 193 -12.76 24.23 -38.29
CA GLY A 193 -12.69 23.96 -39.74
C GLY A 193 -11.37 23.42 -40.30
N ALA A 194 -10.55 22.71 -39.52
CA ALA A 194 -9.39 21.97 -39.98
C ALA A 194 -9.39 20.55 -39.37
N ARG A 195 -9.24 19.54 -40.23
CA ARG A 195 -9.18 18.11 -39.88
C ARG A 195 -8.13 17.84 -38.79
N THR A 196 -8.53 17.86 -37.53
CA THR A 196 -7.73 17.34 -36.42
C THR A 196 -8.56 16.26 -35.74
N GLY A 197 -8.10 15.02 -35.84
CA GLY A 197 -8.62 13.97 -34.98
C GLY A 197 -8.37 14.38 -33.53
N ALA A 198 -9.26 14.03 -32.61
CA ALA A 198 -9.04 14.26 -31.19
C ALA A 198 -7.83 13.44 -30.69
N LEU A 199 -6.63 13.99 -30.85
CA LEU A 199 -5.37 13.37 -30.42
C LEU A 199 -5.11 13.82 -28.99
N PHE A 200 -5.09 12.89 -28.04
CA PHE A 200 -4.58 13.19 -26.70
C PHE A 200 -3.19 12.59 -26.53
N ARG A 201 -2.26 13.42 -26.07
CA ARG A 201 -0.89 13.01 -25.73
C ARG A 201 -0.83 12.67 -24.27
N LEU A 202 -0.19 11.54 -23.96
CA LEU A 202 0.10 11.13 -22.59
C LEU A 202 1.61 10.96 -22.41
N SER A 203 2.14 11.53 -21.34
CA SER A 203 3.44 11.13 -20.81
C SER A 203 3.29 9.87 -19.98
N LEU A 204 4.04 8.83 -20.33
CA LEU A 204 3.97 7.51 -19.72
C LEU A 204 5.34 7.13 -19.17
N ILE A 205 5.36 6.53 -17.98
CA ILE A 205 6.55 5.85 -17.49
C ILE A 205 6.73 4.55 -18.27
N LYS A 206 7.93 4.31 -18.78
CA LYS A 206 8.30 3.12 -19.56
C LYS A 206 8.27 1.86 -18.70
N VAL A 207 7.89 0.76 -19.35
CA VAL A 207 8.06 -0.60 -18.80
C VAL A 207 9.51 -0.82 -18.37
N GLY A 208 9.71 -1.51 -17.25
CA GLY A 208 11.01 -1.80 -16.68
C GLY A 208 11.57 -0.70 -15.78
N THR A 209 10.93 0.48 -15.69
CA THR A 209 11.37 1.54 -14.79
C THR A 209 11.23 1.08 -13.32
N PRO A 210 12.34 1.02 -12.54
CA PRO A 210 12.29 0.71 -11.13
C PRO A 210 11.98 1.97 -10.31
N PHE A 211 11.17 1.81 -9.27
CA PHE A 211 10.98 2.77 -8.21
C PHE A 211 11.40 2.16 -6.89
N VAL A 212 11.97 2.94 -5.99
CA VAL A 212 12.41 2.47 -4.68
C VAL A 212 11.79 3.28 -3.56
N GLY A 213 11.61 2.66 -2.40
CA GLY A 213 11.22 3.39 -1.20
C GLY A 213 11.07 2.51 0.03
N LYS A 214 10.50 3.10 1.08
CA LYS A 214 10.32 2.50 2.39
C LYS A 214 8.86 2.66 2.86
N ILE A 215 8.36 1.64 3.53
CA ILE A 215 7.08 1.64 4.23
C ILE A 215 7.35 1.38 5.71
N ALA A 216 6.79 2.19 6.60
CA ALA A 216 6.79 1.97 8.03
C ALA A 216 5.45 1.38 8.47
N MET A 217 5.45 0.17 9.02
CA MET A 217 4.27 -0.45 9.62
C MET A 217 4.40 -0.40 11.15
N LYS A 218 3.51 0.33 11.80
CA LYS A 218 3.59 0.69 13.22
C LYS A 218 2.57 -0.05 14.07
N ASP A 219 3.01 -0.64 15.17
CA ASP A 219 2.16 -1.24 16.20
C ASP A 219 1.09 -2.21 15.61
N LEU A 220 1.46 -2.97 14.57
CA LEU A 220 0.63 -4.03 14.02
C LEU A 220 0.79 -5.31 14.85
N ALA A 221 -0.30 -6.07 14.98
CA ALA A 221 -0.17 -7.46 15.42
C ALA A 221 0.44 -8.32 14.30
N PRO A 222 1.04 -9.48 14.62
CA PRO A 222 1.70 -10.32 13.61
C PRO A 222 0.78 -10.73 12.46
N ALA A 223 -0.49 -11.07 12.71
CA ALA A 223 -1.45 -11.40 11.66
C ALA A 223 -1.82 -10.19 10.79
N GLU A 224 -1.96 -9.00 11.37
CA GLU A 224 -2.19 -7.76 10.63
C GLU A 224 -0.99 -7.43 9.72
N PHE A 225 0.23 -7.60 10.24
CA PHE A 225 1.47 -7.41 9.46
C PHE A 225 1.59 -8.41 8.31
N ALA A 226 1.35 -9.70 8.56
CA ALA A 226 1.38 -10.74 7.54
C ALA A 226 0.32 -10.49 6.44
N LEU A 227 -0.90 -10.10 6.82
CA LEU A 227 -1.97 -9.74 5.88
C LEU A 227 -1.62 -8.47 5.09
N ALA A 228 -1.01 -7.48 5.73
CA ALA A 228 -0.55 -6.27 5.07
C ALA A 228 0.51 -6.59 4.01
N LEU A 229 1.56 -7.33 4.36
CA LEU A 229 2.60 -7.78 3.42
C LEU A 229 2.01 -8.59 2.26
N TYR A 230 1.13 -9.55 2.56
CA TYR A 230 0.48 -10.37 1.54
C TYR A 230 -0.38 -9.53 0.59
N SER A 231 -1.13 -8.56 1.10
CA SER A 231 -1.91 -7.66 0.26
C SER A 231 -1.02 -6.69 -0.53
N LEU A 232 0.15 -6.32 0.01
CA LEU A 232 1.10 -5.43 -0.66
C LEU A 232 1.65 -6.12 -1.91
N ILE A 233 2.19 -7.32 -1.78
CA ILE A 233 2.79 -8.05 -2.91
C ILE A 233 1.78 -8.43 -3.99
N ASN A 234 0.50 -8.58 -3.63
CA ASN A 234 -0.59 -8.84 -4.58
C ASN A 234 -1.16 -7.55 -5.19
N THR A 235 -0.68 -6.37 -4.79
CA THR A 235 -1.06 -5.11 -5.40
C THR A 235 -0.39 -4.98 -6.77
N THR A 236 -1.11 -5.40 -7.82
CA THR A 236 -0.57 -5.48 -9.20
C THR A 236 -0.87 -4.25 -10.05
N ARG A 237 -1.70 -3.31 -9.56
CA ARG A 237 -2.07 -2.10 -10.31
C ARG A 237 -2.04 -0.83 -9.46
N VAL A 238 -1.48 0.24 -10.00
CA VAL A 238 -1.47 1.59 -9.39
C VAL A 238 -1.89 2.65 -10.41
N GLY A 239 -2.55 3.72 -9.96
CA GLY A 239 -2.99 4.84 -10.80
C GLY A 239 -4.49 4.87 -11.10
N GLY A 240 -4.88 5.86 -11.92
CA GLY A 240 -6.28 6.22 -12.20
C GLY A 240 -6.93 5.52 -13.39
N ILE A 241 -6.15 5.12 -14.40
CA ILE A 241 -6.65 4.41 -15.61
C ILE A 241 -6.16 2.95 -15.55
N ARG A 242 -6.71 2.20 -14.59
CA ARG A 242 -6.26 0.83 -14.28
C ARG A 242 -6.63 -0.20 -15.34
N SER A 243 -7.49 0.13 -16.30
CA SER A 243 -7.84 -0.75 -17.43
C SER A 243 -6.64 -0.95 -18.37
N ASP A 244 -6.02 0.17 -18.76
CA ASP A 244 -5.05 0.20 -19.87
C ASP A 244 -3.61 0.38 -19.42
N PHE A 245 -3.40 1.01 -18.25
CA PHE A 245 -2.08 1.34 -17.70
C PHE A 245 -1.96 0.95 -16.23
N GLY A 246 -0.75 1.01 -15.70
CA GLY A 246 -0.55 0.94 -14.24
C GLY A 246 -0.14 -0.42 -13.68
N LYS A 247 0.20 -1.41 -14.52
CA LYS A 247 0.65 -2.73 -14.05
C LYS A 247 2.02 -2.62 -13.39
N ILE A 248 2.11 -3.06 -12.13
CA ILE A 248 3.33 -3.04 -11.33
C ILE A 248 3.59 -4.41 -10.70
N ARG A 249 4.84 -4.63 -10.32
CA ARG A 249 5.25 -5.71 -9.42
C ARG A 249 6.01 -5.11 -8.24
N ILE A 250 5.61 -5.48 -7.03
CA ILE A 250 6.28 -5.04 -5.81
C ILE A 250 7.23 -6.15 -5.35
N ILE A 251 8.47 -5.76 -5.07
CA ILE A 251 9.54 -6.61 -4.58
C ILE A 251 9.89 -6.11 -3.19
N ILE A 252 9.84 -6.99 -2.20
CA ILE A 252 10.27 -6.65 -0.85
C ILE A 252 11.69 -7.17 -0.68
N ALA A 253 12.65 -6.26 -0.62
CA ALA A 253 14.07 -6.58 -0.54
C ALA A 253 14.49 -6.84 0.91
N ALA A 254 14.05 -6.00 1.85
CA ALA A 254 14.45 -6.08 3.24
C ALA A 254 13.33 -5.66 4.19
N ILE A 255 13.41 -6.18 5.42
CA ILE A 255 12.55 -5.82 6.55
C ILE A 255 13.46 -5.58 7.75
N ALA A 256 13.34 -4.44 8.41
CA ALA A 256 14.03 -4.13 9.66
C ALA A 256 13.01 -3.86 10.76
N LEU A 257 13.05 -4.67 11.83
CA LEU A 257 12.21 -4.50 13.01
C LEU A 257 12.98 -3.67 14.05
N CYS A 258 12.41 -2.53 14.42
CA CYS A 258 13.07 -1.50 15.24
C CYS A 258 12.06 -0.90 16.25
N ASP A 259 12.55 -0.11 17.20
CA ASP A 259 11.75 0.71 18.12
C ASP A 259 11.48 2.14 17.59
N HIS A 260 11.94 2.43 16.37
CA HIS A 260 11.71 3.68 15.65
C HIS A 260 11.80 3.46 14.12
N GLU A 261 11.49 4.49 13.34
CA GLU A 261 11.71 4.45 11.89
C GLU A 261 13.17 4.67 11.55
N VAL A 262 13.72 3.85 10.66
CA VAL A 262 15.08 4.00 10.13
C VAL A 262 15.06 4.22 8.62
N SER A 263 16.04 4.98 8.12
CA SER A 263 16.17 5.35 6.71
C SER A 263 14.97 6.12 6.13
N SER A 264 15.07 6.48 4.85
CA SER A 264 14.00 7.12 4.07
C SER A 264 14.00 6.63 2.63
N GLY A 265 12.88 6.82 1.93
CA GLY A 265 12.79 6.54 0.49
C GLY A 265 13.85 7.30 -0.33
N TYR A 266 14.17 8.52 0.09
CA TYR A 266 15.22 9.33 -0.54
C TYR A 266 16.62 8.74 -0.35
N GLU A 267 16.95 8.30 0.85
CA GLU A 267 18.26 7.68 1.14
C GLU A 267 18.48 6.42 0.31
N ILE A 268 17.43 5.60 0.15
CA ILE A 268 17.49 4.42 -0.72
C ILE A 268 17.63 4.80 -2.19
N PHE A 269 16.90 5.83 -2.64
CA PHE A 269 17.03 6.37 -3.99
C PHE A 269 18.47 6.82 -4.27
N GLU A 270 19.11 7.56 -3.38
CA GLU A 270 20.50 8.02 -3.57
C GLU A 270 21.50 6.86 -3.75
N LYS A 271 21.25 5.70 -3.10
CA LYS A 271 22.10 4.50 -3.25
C LYS A 271 21.85 3.73 -4.55
N THR A 272 20.74 4.01 -5.24
CA THR A 272 20.24 3.22 -6.37
C THR A 272 19.98 4.05 -7.63
N LYS A 273 20.16 5.37 -7.55
CA LYS A 273 20.06 6.32 -8.65
C LYS A 273 20.96 5.90 -9.82
N GLU A 274 20.45 6.08 -11.03
CA GLU A 274 21.01 5.63 -12.31
C GLU A 274 21.07 4.11 -12.54
N LEU A 275 20.61 3.27 -11.61
CA LEU A 275 20.52 1.83 -11.83
C LEU A 275 19.19 1.46 -12.51
N ASP A 276 19.25 0.57 -13.49
CA ASP A 276 18.09 -0.05 -14.13
C ASP A 276 17.94 -1.55 -13.81
N ASN A 277 19.02 -2.17 -13.33
CA ASN A 277 19.03 -3.58 -12.95
C ASN A 277 18.42 -3.81 -11.56
N VAL A 278 17.26 -4.47 -11.51
CA VAL A 278 16.52 -4.77 -10.28
C VAL A 278 17.35 -5.57 -9.26
N SER A 279 18.12 -6.56 -9.70
CA SER A 279 18.94 -7.37 -8.79
C SER A 279 20.05 -6.54 -8.13
N GLU A 280 20.65 -5.60 -8.87
CA GLU A 280 21.63 -4.68 -8.31
C GLU A 280 21.00 -3.68 -7.35
N ILE A 281 19.83 -3.14 -7.68
CA ILE A 281 19.05 -2.26 -6.81
C ILE A 281 18.73 -2.96 -5.49
N VAL A 282 18.22 -4.19 -5.54
CA VAL A 282 17.93 -5.01 -4.35
C VAL A 282 19.19 -5.27 -3.52
N ARG A 283 20.33 -5.57 -4.18
CA ARG A 283 21.60 -5.73 -3.48
C ARG A 283 22.01 -4.45 -2.74
N LYS A 284 21.87 -3.27 -3.36
CA LYS A 284 22.17 -1.98 -2.75
C LYS A 284 21.26 -1.65 -1.57
N ILE A 285 19.97 -1.96 -1.69
CA ILE A 285 19.02 -1.87 -0.58
C ILE A 285 19.48 -2.77 0.58
N ASN A 286 19.80 -4.03 0.29
CA ASN A 286 20.24 -4.98 1.31
C ASN A 286 21.56 -4.55 1.99
N GLU A 287 22.51 -3.98 1.24
CA GLU A 287 23.74 -3.39 1.79
C GLU A 287 23.43 -2.23 2.75
N GLN A 288 22.56 -1.31 2.34
CA GLN A 288 22.17 -0.17 3.17
C GLN A 288 21.45 -0.61 4.44
N VAL A 289 20.47 -1.52 4.32
CA VAL A 289 19.66 -1.95 5.47
C VAL A 289 20.48 -2.74 6.49
N LYS A 290 21.51 -3.47 6.06
CA LYS A 290 22.44 -4.16 6.97
C LYS A 290 23.20 -3.19 7.89
N SER A 291 23.36 -1.91 7.53
CA SER A 291 23.99 -0.93 8.41
C SER A 291 23.20 -0.68 9.70
N TYR A 292 21.90 -0.98 9.72
CA TYR A 292 21.00 -0.83 10.88
C TYR A 292 21.00 -2.03 11.84
N GLN A 293 21.84 -3.06 11.61
CA GLN A 293 21.90 -4.26 12.47
C GLN A 293 22.29 -3.98 13.93
N GLY A 294 22.91 -2.83 14.22
CA GLY A 294 23.26 -2.43 15.58
C GLY A 294 22.07 -2.02 16.44
N GLU A 295 20.96 -1.61 15.82
CA GLU A 295 19.76 -1.06 16.50
C GLU A 295 18.47 -1.82 16.13
N CYS A 296 18.45 -2.54 15.01
CA CYS A 296 17.29 -3.26 14.50
C CYS A 296 17.57 -4.75 14.28
N GLN A 297 16.52 -5.56 14.33
CA GLN A 297 16.56 -6.90 13.74
C GLN A 297 16.33 -6.81 12.23
N VAL A 298 17.39 -7.03 11.45
CA VAL A 298 17.41 -6.88 10.00
C VAL A 298 17.29 -8.22 9.29
N PHE A 299 16.40 -8.27 8.30
CA PHE A 299 16.15 -9.41 7.42
C PHE A 299 16.26 -8.97 5.96
N THR A 300 17.06 -9.66 5.16
CA THR A 300 17.29 -9.34 3.74
C THR A 300 16.99 -10.55 2.86
N SER A 301 16.42 -10.32 1.68
CA SER A 301 16.14 -11.34 0.65
C SER A 301 16.36 -10.73 -0.74
N GLU A 302 16.42 -11.56 -1.77
CA GLU A 302 16.27 -11.08 -3.16
C GLU A 302 14.82 -10.63 -3.43
N ASP A 303 13.86 -11.36 -2.85
CA ASP A 303 12.45 -11.00 -2.83
C ASP A 303 11.75 -11.82 -1.74
N PHE A 304 11.06 -11.19 -0.80
CA PHE A 304 10.23 -11.91 0.19
C PHE A 304 8.89 -12.39 -0.41
N SER A 305 8.48 -11.90 -1.58
CA SER A 305 7.15 -12.17 -2.15
C SER A 305 6.82 -13.65 -2.34
N PRO A 306 7.72 -14.52 -2.84
CA PRO A 306 7.44 -15.96 -2.95
C PRO A 306 7.20 -16.62 -1.58
N THR A 307 8.01 -16.26 -0.58
CA THR A 307 7.90 -16.78 0.79
C THR A 307 6.61 -16.33 1.46
N ILE A 308 6.27 -15.04 1.35
CA ILE A 308 5.02 -14.47 1.87
C ILE A 308 3.83 -15.14 1.18
N SER A 309 3.85 -15.26 -0.15
CA SER A 309 2.79 -15.90 -0.93
C SER A 309 2.55 -17.34 -0.50
N LYS A 310 3.62 -18.11 -0.32
CA LYS A 310 3.53 -19.50 0.13
C LYS A 310 2.99 -19.61 1.56
N ILE A 311 3.52 -18.83 2.50
CA ILE A 311 3.16 -18.95 3.91
C ILE A 311 1.75 -18.40 4.16
N VAL A 312 1.49 -17.16 3.76
CA VAL A 312 0.20 -16.52 4.00
C VAL A 312 -0.87 -17.10 3.08
N GLY A 313 -0.56 -17.38 1.81
CA GLY A 313 -1.52 -17.98 0.87
C GLY A 313 -2.04 -19.33 1.34
N ASN A 314 -1.16 -20.22 1.83
CA ASN A 314 -1.55 -21.53 2.34
C ASN A 314 -2.33 -21.47 3.67
N ASN A 315 -2.25 -20.36 4.40
CA ASN A 315 -2.87 -20.17 5.71
C ASN A 315 -3.81 -18.95 5.71
N LYS A 316 -4.33 -18.58 4.54
CA LYS A 316 -5.00 -17.29 4.32
C LYS A 316 -6.20 -17.08 5.23
N HIS A 317 -7.03 -18.12 5.39
CA HIS A 317 -8.20 -18.10 6.27
C HIS A 317 -7.80 -17.83 7.73
N ASP A 318 -6.86 -18.61 8.28
CA ASP A 318 -6.40 -18.45 9.66
C ASP A 318 -5.81 -17.05 9.93
N ILE A 319 -4.96 -16.56 9.02
CA ILE A 319 -4.32 -15.24 9.16
C ILE A 319 -5.37 -14.12 9.11
N ILE A 320 -6.32 -14.19 8.18
CA ILE A 320 -7.39 -13.18 8.09
C ILE A 320 -8.31 -13.25 9.30
N LYS A 321 -8.64 -14.44 9.79
CA LYS A 321 -9.43 -14.65 10.99
C LYS A 321 -8.76 -14.02 12.22
N GLU A 322 -7.47 -14.25 12.41
CA GLU A 322 -6.71 -13.65 13.50
C GLU A 322 -6.61 -12.12 13.35
N ALA A 323 -6.39 -11.61 12.12
CA ALA A 323 -6.41 -10.18 11.86
C ALA A 323 -7.77 -9.53 12.18
N TRP A 324 -8.89 -10.22 11.94
CA TRP A 324 -10.23 -9.76 12.35
C TRP A 324 -10.34 -9.63 13.86
N ILE A 325 -9.90 -10.65 14.60
CA ILE A 325 -9.88 -10.62 16.07
C ILE A 325 -9.00 -9.46 16.57
N ASN A 326 -7.80 -9.31 16.01
CA ASN A 326 -6.87 -8.24 16.38
C ASN A 326 -7.46 -6.85 16.10
N GLY A 327 -8.05 -6.63 14.94
CA GLY A 327 -8.67 -5.36 14.56
C GLY A 327 -9.83 -4.98 15.49
N LEU A 328 -10.71 -5.93 15.83
CA LEU A 328 -11.82 -5.70 16.75
C LEU A 328 -11.34 -5.45 18.19
N ASN A 329 -10.33 -6.18 18.65
CA ASN A 329 -9.73 -5.94 19.97
C ASN A 329 -9.03 -4.59 20.03
N PHE A 330 -8.37 -4.17 18.95
CA PHE A 330 -7.79 -2.83 18.86
C PHE A 330 -8.85 -1.74 18.87
N LYS A 331 -9.97 -1.94 18.17
CA LYS A 331 -11.13 -1.04 18.25
C LYS A 331 -11.66 -0.93 19.67
N LYS A 332 -11.92 -2.07 20.35
CA LYS A 332 -12.36 -2.11 21.74
C LYS A 332 -11.36 -1.38 22.66
N SER A 333 -10.06 -1.55 22.42
CA SER A 333 -8.99 -0.86 23.16
C SER A 333 -9.05 0.66 23.02
N ILE A 334 -9.29 1.17 21.81
CA ILE A 334 -9.46 2.61 21.55
C ILE A 334 -10.73 3.13 22.22
N GLU A 335 -11.84 2.42 22.10
CA GLU A 335 -13.11 2.80 22.73
C GLU A 335 -13.03 2.81 24.27
N GLU A 336 -12.28 1.89 24.87
CA GLU A 336 -11.97 1.88 26.31
C GLU A 336 -11.08 3.05 26.72
N PHE A 337 -10.13 3.44 25.87
CA PHE A 337 -9.23 4.57 26.13
C PHE A 337 -9.98 5.91 26.12
N ILE A 338 -10.90 6.11 25.17
CA ILE A 338 -11.65 7.37 25.00
C ILE A 338 -12.74 7.57 26.08
N LYS A 339 -13.27 6.49 26.66
CA LYS A 339 -14.33 6.57 27.69
C LYS A 339 -13.85 7.12 29.05
N LYS A 340 -12.55 7.33 29.22
CA LYS A 340 -11.94 7.87 30.46
C LYS A 340 -11.58 9.34 30.30
#